data_AF-A0A963W0I6-F1
#
_entry.id   AF-A0A963W0I6-F1
#
_cell.length_a   1.000
_cell.length_b   1.000
_cell.length_c   1.000
_cell.angle_alpha   90.00
_cell.angle_beta   90.00
_cell.angle_gamma   90.00
#
_symmetry.space_group_name_H-M   'P 1'
#
loop_
_entity.id
_entity.type
_entity.pdbx_description
1 polymer ?
#
loop_
_entity_poly.entity_id
_entity_poly.type
_entity_poly.pdbx_seq_one_letter_code
_entity_poly.pdbx_strand_id
1 'polypeptide(L)' 'MSASELRAALERLALTQSAAARRWGVDVRTMQRWCAGAREIPTTVAYLVRLEAGHGRRRCDELDGGEPA' A
#
# COMPACT_ATOMS: atom_id res chain seq x y z
N MET A 1 -11.10 -2.81 6.98
CA MET A 1 -10.41 -1.51 6.79
C MET A 1 -11.17 -0.74 5.74
N SER A 2 -11.43 0.53 5.99
CA SER A 2 -12.13 1.45 5.09
C SER A 2 -11.16 2.19 4.17
N ALA A 3 -11.71 2.84 3.14
CA ALA A 3 -10.95 3.70 2.24
C ALA A 3 -10.22 4.84 2.98
N SER A 4 -10.86 5.43 4.00
CA SER A 4 -10.28 6.49 4.81
C SER A 4 -9.11 5.99 5.67
N GLU A 5 -9.25 4.81 6.29
CA GLU A 5 -8.15 4.17 7.02
C GLU A 5 -6.96 3.86 6.09
N LEU A 6 -7.24 3.39 4.86
CA LEU A 6 -6.19 3.13 3.87
C LEU A 6 -5.44 4.41 3.50
N ARG A 7 -6.15 5.50 3.20
CA ARG A 7 -5.53 6.80 2.88
C ARG A 7 -4.66 7.30 4.03
N ALA A 8 -5.16 7.23 5.27
CA ALA A 8 -4.39 7.61 6.45
C ALA A 8 -3.14 6.74 6.63
N ALA A 9 -3.22 5.43 6.34
CA ALA A 9 -2.06 4.55 6.37
C ALA A 9 -1.02 4.93 5.30
N LEU A 10 -1.47 5.26 4.08
CA LEU A 10 -0.58 5.73 3.01
C LEU A 10 0.13 7.03 3.39
N GLU A 11 -0.57 7.98 3.99
CA GLU A 11 0.02 9.23 4.48
C GLU A 11 1.07 8.97 5.56
N ARG A 12 0.78 8.08 6.53
CA ARG A 12 1.75 7.68 7.57
C ARG A 12 2.99 6.99 7.01
N LEU A 13 2.82 6.24 5.93
CA LEU A 13 3.90 5.54 5.23
C LEU A 13 4.62 6.43 4.19
N ALA A 14 4.16 7.67 3.99
CA ALA A 14 4.62 8.58 2.93
C ALA A 14 4.59 7.94 1.53
N LEU A 15 3.58 7.09 1.26
CA LEU A 15 3.42 6.40 -0.01
C LEU A 15 2.33 7.05 -0.86
N THR A 16 2.61 7.21 -2.15
CA THR A 16 1.58 7.50 -3.15
C THR A 16 0.78 6.23 -3.47
N GLN A 17 -0.41 6.37 -4.05
CA GLN A 17 -1.22 5.21 -4.46
C GLN A 17 -0.48 4.32 -5.47
N SER A 18 0.30 4.90 -6.39
CA SER A 18 1.10 4.14 -7.36
C SER A 18 2.30 3.44 -6.70
N ALA A 19 2.99 4.09 -5.76
CA ALA A 19 4.08 3.48 -5.01
C ALA A 19 3.57 2.32 -4.13
N ALA A 20 2.43 2.50 -3.46
CA ALA A 20 1.78 1.48 -2.67
C ALA A 20 1.31 0.29 -3.51
N ALA A 21 0.77 0.56 -4.70
CA ALA A 21 0.39 -0.48 -5.66
C ALA A 21 1.58 -1.36 -6.04
N ARG A 22 2.72 -0.74 -6.39
CA ARG A 22 3.97 -1.46 -6.69
C ARG A 22 4.48 -2.24 -5.47
N ARG A 23 4.50 -1.60 -4.30
CA ARG A 23 4.99 -2.19 -3.04
C ARG A 23 4.22 -3.44 -2.63
N TRP A 24 2.90 -3.45 -2.82
CA TRP A 24 2.05 -4.58 -2.44
C TRP A 24 1.64 -5.48 -3.62
N GLY A 25 2.23 -5.27 -4.80
CA GLY A 25 2.01 -6.12 -5.97
C GLY A 25 0.57 -6.09 -6.51
N VAL A 26 -0.13 -4.97 -6.36
CA VAL A 26 -1.50 -4.78 -6.85
C VAL A 26 -1.52 -3.79 -8.00
N ASP A 27 -2.52 -3.91 -8.87
CA ASP A 27 -2.72 -2.95 -9.95
C ASP A 27 -3.06 -1.54 -9.41
N VAL A 28 -2.53 -0.50 -10.06
CA VAL A 28 -2.76 0.90 -9.64
C VAL A 28 -4.25 1.27 -9.67
N ARG A 29 -5.03 0.77 -10.64
CA ARG A 29 -6.49 1.01 -10.68
C ARG A 29 -7.19 0.31 -9.53
N THR A 30 -6.69 -0.85 -9.11
CA THR A 30 -7.22 -1.55 -7.93
C THR A 30 -6.98 -0.73 -6.67
N MET A 31 -5.77 -0.19 -6.50
CA MET A 31 -5.44 0.70 -5.39
C MET A 31 -6.32 1.97 -5.39
N GLN A 32 -6.50 2.58 -6.56
CA GLN A 32 -7.37 3.76 -6.71
C GLN A 32 -8.83 3.44 -6.35
N ARG A 33 -9.36 2.29 -6.77
CA ARG A 33 -10.74 1.87 -6.41
C ARG A 33 -10.90 1.63 -4.92
N TRP A 34 -9.90 1.06 -4.26
CA TRP A 34 -9.87 0.91 -2.81
C TRP A 34 -9.81 2.25 -2.10
N CYS A 35 -8.89 3.12 -2.52
CA CYS A 35 -8.79 4.47 -1.98
C CYS A 35 -10.05 5.28 -2.25
N ALA A 36 -10.78 5.07 -3.34
CA ALA A 36 -12.06 5.74 -3.62
C ALA A 36 -13.24 5.15 -2.82
N GLY A 37 -13.08 3.98 -2.20
CA GLY A 37 -14.18 3.24 -1.58
C GLY A 37 -15.14 2.60 -2.60
N ALA A 38 -14.77 2.58 -3.89
CA ALA A 38 -15.55 1.98 -4.97
C ALA A 38 -15.47 0.44 -4.96
N ARG A 39 -14.54 -0.14 -4.20
CA ARG A 39 -14.40 -1.57 -3.99
C ARG A 39 -13.93 -1.84 -2.57
N GLU A 40 -14.41 -2.94 -1.97
CA GLU A 40 -13.90 -3.38 -0.67
C GLU A 40 -12.40 -3.71 -0.75
N ILE A 41 -11.70 -3.48 0.36
CA ILE A 41 -10.31 -3.86 0.51
C ILE A 41 -10.27 -5.27 1.09
N PRO A 42 -9.64 -6.25 0.40
CA PRO A 42 -9.53 -7.61 0.91
C PRO A 42 -8.89 -7.64 2.30
N THR A 43 -9.36 -8.53 3.17
CA THR A 43 -8.88 -8.67 4.55
C THR A 43 -7.37 -8.86 4.65
N THR A 44 -6.76 -9.62 3.74
CA THR A 44 -5.31 -9.84 3.68
C THR A 44 -4.53 -8.56 3.45
N VAL A 45 -4.99 -7.70 2.52
CA VAL A 45 -4.36 -6.41 2.23
C VAL A 45 -4.54 -5.46 3.41
N ALA A 46 -5.73 -5.44 4.00
CA ALA A 46 -6.00 -4.66 5.20
C ALA A 46 -5.08 -5.03 6.37
N TYR A 47 -4.79 -6.32 6.54
CA TYR A 47 -3.86 -6.80 7.55
C TYR A 47 -2.42 -6.34 7.27
N LEU A 48 -1.93 -6.51 6.04
CA LEU A 48 -0.59 -6.08 5.63
C LEU A 48 -0.39 -4.57 5.83
N VAL A 49 -1.35 -3.76 5.38
CA VAL A 49 -1.31 -2.30 5.53
C VAL A 49 -1.25 -1.89 7.00
N ARG A 50 -2.05 -2.52 7.85
CA ARG A 50 -2.04 -2.25 9.31
C ARG A 50 -0.73 -2.69 9.96
N LEU A 51 -0.18 -3.83 9.54
CA LEU A 51 1.09 -4.34 10.03
C LEU A 51 2.23 -3.36 9.69
N GLU A 52 2.31 -2.91 8.43
CA GLU A 52 3.34 -1.95 7.99
C GLU A 52 3.14 -0.56 8.59
N ALA A 53 1.90 -0.04 8.63
CA ALA A 53 1.61 1.27 9.22
C ALA A 53 1.79 1.32 10.75
N GLY A 54 1.76 0.15 11.41
CA GLY A 54 2.08 -0.03 12.82
C GLY A 54 3.58 -0.21 13.09
N HIS A 55 4.31 -0.88 12.18
CA HIS A 55 5.77 -1.05 12.25
C HIS A 55 6.49 0.10 11.54
N GLY A 56 6.42 1.30 12.12
CA GLY A 56 7.17 2.46 11.62
C GLY A 56 8.67 2.15 11.48
N ARG A 57 9.12 2.01 10.22
CA ARG A 57 10.51 1.84 9.77
C ARG A 57 11.32 0.77 10.52
N ARG A 58 11.24 -0.49 10.06
CA ARG A 58 12.46 -1.30 9.91
C ARG A 58 12.85 -1.31 8.44
N ARG A 59 14.05 -0.80 8.18
CA ARG A 59 14.67 -0.55 6.88
C ARG A 59 14.61 -1.82 6.01
N CYS A 60 13.77 -1.81 4.99
CA CYS A 60 13.88 -2.65 3.79
C CYS A 60 13.96 -1.68 2.60
N ASP A 61 15.04 -0.92 2.54
CA ASP A 61 15.34 0.00 1.42
C ASP A 61 16.15 -0.70 0.32
N GLU A 62 16.36 -2.02 0.41
CA GLU A 62 17.21 -2.77 -0.51
C GLU A 62 16.39 -3.81 -1.28
N LEU A 63 15.43 -3.33 -2.07
CA LEU A 63 14.85 -4.09 -3.19
C LEU A 63 14.55 -3.11 -4.34
N ASP A 64 15.52 -2.29 -4.71
CA ASP A 64 15.56 -1.71 -6.06
C ASP A 64 16.12 -2.81 -6.98
N GLY A 65 15.24 -3.76 -7.31
CA GLY A 65 15.46 -4.70 -8.41
C GLY A 65 15.25 -3.96 -9.71
N GLY A 66 16.21 -3.12 -10.09
CA GLY A 66 16.39 -2.72 -11.49
C GLY A 66 16.68 -3.99 -12.28
N GLU A 67 15.72 -4.44 -13.09
CA GLU A 67 15.97 -5.46 -14.10
C GLU A 67 17.11 -4.99 -15.02
N PRO A 68 18.18 -5.81 -15.22
CA PRO A 68 19.21 -5.49 -16.19
C PRO A 68 18.70 -5.86 -17.59
N ALA A 69 18.88 -4.93 -18.53
CA ALA A 69 18.85 -5.17 -19.97
C ALA A 69 20.16 -4.67 -20.59
#